data_AF-A0A0F9NS71-F1
#
_entry.id   AF-A0A0F9NS71-F1
#
_cell.length_a   1.000
_cell.length_b   1.000
_cell.length_c   1.000
_cell.angle_alpha   90.00
_cell.angle_beta   90.00
_cell.angle_gamma   90.00
#
_symmetry.space_group_name_H-M   'P 1'
#
loop_
_entity.id
_entity.type
_entity.pdbx_description
1 polymer ?
#
loop_
_entity_poly.entity_id
_entity_poly.type
_entity_poly.pdbx_seq_one_letter_code
_entity_poly.pdbx_strand_id
1 'polypeptide(L)'
;MKEIAYWLENLAIEKEIIIFTGSQVNEKRDTREGKDIYNACTINLDVLNNSHELLKNHSEHGHLYEDKIDGKNVVTLTCRKQKFGATFCAERAFLFNGFEFEENSYANNNSENKNGF
;
A
#
# COMPACT_ATOMS: atom_id res chain seq x y z
N MET A 1 -2.91 -20.00 -11.48
CA MET A 1 -2.35 -18.78 -10.84
C MET A 1 -0.91 -18.96 -10.40
N LYS A 2 -0.56 -20.02 -9.67
CA LYS A 2 0.84 -20.40 -9.38
C LYS A 2 1.78 -20.31 -10.60
N GLU A 3 1.40 -20.93 -11.72
CA GLU A 3 2.21 -20.92 -12.95
C GLU A 3 2.47 -19.51 -13.50
N ILE A 4 1.48 -18.63 -13.44
CA ILE A 4 1.60 -17.24 -13.92
C ILE A 4 2.52 -16.44 -13.00
N ALA A 5 2.38 -16.58 -11.67
CA ALA A 5 3.17 -15.83 -10.70
C ALA A 5 4.68 -16.13 -10.83
N TYR A 6 5.04 -17.41 -10.90
CA TYR A 6 6.45 -17.81 -11.07
C TYR A 6 6.97 -17.56 -12.49
N TRP A 7 6.10 -17.62 -13.50
CA TRP A 7 6.49 -17.22 -14.86
C TRP A 7 6.83 -15.73 -14.93
N LEU A 8 6.05 -14.86 -14.29
CA LEU A 8 6.34 -13.42 -14.22
C LEU A 8 7.65 -13.15 -13.47
N GLU A 9 7.94 -13.87 -12.38
CA GLU A 9 9.24 -13.78 -11.68
C GLU A 9 10.39 -14.17 -12.60
N ASN A 10 10.29 -15.32 -13.29
CA ASN A 10 11.32 -15.78 -14.22
C ASN A 10 11.52 -14.81 -15.39
N LEU A 11 10.43 -14.26 -15.94
CA LEU A 11 10.49 -13.27 -17.03
C LEU A 11 11.19 -11.98 -16.57
N ALA A 12 10.88 -11.49 -15.37
CA ALA A 12 11.53 -10.31 -14.80
C ALA A 12 13.05 -10.51 -14.65
N ILE A 13 13.47 -11.70 -14.20
CA ILE A 13 14.88 -12.08 -14.07
C ILE A 13 15.54 -12.20 -15.44
N GLU A 14 14.95 -12.95 -16.37
CA GLU A 14 15.54 -13.21 -17.70
C GLU A 14 15.70 -11.94 -18.53
N LYS A 15 14.73 -11.01 -18.43
CA LYS A 15 14.75 -9.77 -19.20
C LYS A 15 15.35 -8.59 -18.46
N GLU A 16 15.75 -8.77 -17.20
CA GLU A 16 16.25 -7.71 -16.32
C GLU A 16 15.29 -6.50 -16.25
N ILE A 17 13.99 -6.78 -16.15
CA ILE A 17 12.93 -5.77 -16.09
C ILE A 17 12.22 -5.76 -14.74
N ILE A 18 11.63 -4.63 -14.38
CA ILE A 18 10.72 -4.50 -13.24
C ILE A 18 9.29 -4.70 -13.73
N ILE A 19 8.60 -5.67 -13.14
CA ILE A 19 7.18 -5.92 -13.43
C ILE A 19 6.36 -5.46 -12.22
N PHE A 20 5.44 -4.54 -12.47
CA PHE A 20 4.42 -4.14 -11.49
C PHE A 20 3.13 -4.91 -11.76
N THR A 21 2.58 -5.53 -10.71
CA THR A 21 1.27 -6.17 -10.75
C THR A 21 0.36 -5.53 -9.71
N GLY A 22 -0.88 -5.24 -10.11
CA GLY A 22 -1.92 -4.74 -9.22
C GLY A 22 -2.85 -5.88 -8.83
N SER A 23 -3.18 -5.99 -7.54
CA SER A 23 -4.20 -6.91 -7.02
C SER A 23 -5.19 -6.14 -6.17
N GLN A 24 -6.47 -6.43 -6.34
CA GLN A 24 -7.48 -5.99 -5.39
C GLN A 24 -7.54 -6.98 -4.23
N VAL A 25 -7.61 -6.44 -3.02
CA VAL A 25 -7.78 -7.22 -1.79
C VAL A 25 -9.20 -7.07 -1.27
N ASN A 26 -9.70 -8.11 -0.59
CA ASN A 26 -10.98 -8.03 0.12
C ASN A 26 -10.83 -7.26 1.45
N GLU A 27 -11.93 -7.15 2.20
CA GLU A 27 -11.96 -6.48 3.52
C GLU A 27 -10.99 -7.11 4.54
N LYS A 28 -10.67 -8.40 4.39
CA LYS A 28 -9.69 -9.12 5.21
C LYS A 28 -8.25 -9.00 4.72
N ARG A 29 -8.02 -8.19 3.67
CA ARG A 29 -6.73 -8.01 2.98
C ARG A 29 -6.23 -9.26 2.25
N ASP A 30 -7.11 -10.22 1.97
CA ASP A 30 -6.76 -11.36 1.14
C ASP A 30 -6.83 -10.95 -0.33
N THR A 31 -5.76 -11.21 -1.08
CA THR A 31 -5.72 -11.06 -2.53
C THR A 31 -6.58 -12.12 -3.20
N ARG A 32 -7.34 -11.76 -4.23
CA ARG A 32 -8.13 -12.72 -5.03
C ARG A 32 -7.25 -13.81 -5.67
N GLU A 33 -6.03 -13.44 -6.02
CA GLU A 33 -5.04 -14.28 -6.68
C GLU A 33 -4.35 -15.28 -5.73
N GLY A 34 -4.65 -15.21 -4.44
CA GLY A 34 -4.11 -16.08 -3.40
C GLY A 34 -2.64 -15.80 -3.06
N LYS A 35 -2.07 -16.68 -2.24
CA LYS A 35 -0.70 -16.52 -1.68
C LYS A 35 0.41 -16.65 -2.73
N ASP A 36 0.12 -17.13 -3.93
CA ASP A 36 1.14 -17.40 -4.96
C ASP A 36 1.83 -16.12 -5.44
N ILE A 37 1.07 -15.05 -5.72
CA ILE A 37 1.66 -13.76 -6.13
C ILE A 37 2.48 -13.16 -4.98
N TYR A 38 1.95 -13.23 -3.75
CA TYR A 38 2.69 -12.80 -2.57
C TYR A 38 4.02 -13.56 -2.41
N ASN A 39 4.02 -14.87 -2.66
CA ASN A 39 5.23 -15.69 -2.54
C ASN A 39 6.25 -15.41 -3.65
N ALA A 40 5.80 -15.26 -4.89
CA ALA A 40 6.67 -14.99 -6.04
C ALA A 40 7.21 -13.56 -6.10
N CYS A 41 6.47 -12.57 -5.58
CA CYS A 41 6.90 -11.18 -5.65
C CYS A 41 8.17 -10.91 -4.82
N THR A 42 9.06 -10.06 -5.35
CA THR A 42 10.24 -9.58 -4.60
C THR A 42 9.85 -8.50 -3.60
N ILE A 43 8.87 -7.66 -3.95
CA ILE A 43 8.34 -6.58 -3.12
C ILE A 43 6.80 -6.70 -3.10
N ASN A 44 6.21 -6.57 -1.92
CA ASN A 44 4.77 -6.44 -1.74
C ASN A 44 4.45 -5.10 -1.08
N LEU A 45 3.75 -4.24 -1.80
CA LEU A 45 3.31 -2.92 -1.35
C LEU A 45 1.79 -2.91 -1.20
N ASP A 46 1.31 -2.69 0.02
CA ASP A 46 -0.07 -2.36 0.29
C ASP A 46 -0.28 -0.86 0.09
N VAL A 47 -1.31 -0.50 -0.66
CA VAL A 47 -1.74 0.89 -0.87
C VAL A 47 -3.10 1.06 -0.19
N LEU A 48 -3.16 1.86 0.87
CA LEU A 48 -4.40 2.18 1.57
C LEU A 48 -4.81 3.62 1.29
N ASN A 49 -6.01 3.81 0.74
CA ASN A 49 -6.66 5.11 0.71
C ASN A 49 -7.33 5.37 2.07
N ASN A 50 -6.70 6.19 2.90
CA ASN A 50 -7.20 6.60 4.21
C ASN A 50 -8.46 7.49 4.10
N SER A 51 -8.70 8.14 2.96
CA SER A 51 -9.87 9.01 2.76
C SER A 51 -11.06 8.31 2.09
N HIS A 52 -11.06 6.99 2.00
CA HIS A 52 -12.16 6.25 1.39
C HIS A 52 -13.40 6.26 2.30
N GLU A 53 -14.58 6.61 1.76
CA GLU A 53 -15.82 6.76 2.55
C GLU A 53 -16.25 5.47 3.27
N LEU A 54 -16.01 4.30 2.66
CA LEU A 54 -16.28 3.01 3.31
C LEU A 54 -15.46 2.80 4.59
N LEU A 55 -14.30 3.46 4.71
CA LEU A 55 -13.46 3.37 5.89
C LEU A 55 -14.07 4.15 7.06
N LYS A 56 -14.68 5.31 6.79
CA LYS A 56 -15.23 6.24 7.79
C LYS A 56 -16.15 5.58 8.82
N ASN A 57 -16.96 4.63 8.36
CA ASN A 57 -17.95 3.93 9.19
C ASN A 57 -17.57 2.46 9.48
N HIS A 58 -16.34 2.03 9.13
CA HIS A 58 -15.92 0.64 9.32
C HIS A 58 -15.61 0.37 10.80
N SER A 59 -16.23 -0.66 11.37
CA SER A 59 -16.13 -1.01 12.80
C SER A 59 -14.68 -1.18 13.29
N GLU A 60 -13.85 -1.89 12.51
CA GLU A 60 -12.48 -2.20 12.89
C GLU A 60 -11.44 -1.21 12.36
N HIS A 61 -11.73 -0.54 11.25
CA HIS A 61 -10.74 0.21 10.48
C HIS A 61 -11.05 1.71 10.38
N GLY A 62 -12.16 2.17 10.96
CA GLY A 62 -12.54 3.59 10.93
C GLY A 62 -11.52 4.52 11.59
N HIS A 63 -10.70 4.01 12.52
CA HIS A 63 -9.59 4.75 13.10
C HIS A 63 -8.46 5.09 12.11
N LEU A 64 -8.45 4.47 10.92
CA LEU A 64 -7.52 4.78 9.83
C LEU A 64 -8.06 5.85 8.87
N TYR A 65 -9.30 6.31 9.05
CA TYR A 65 -9.91 7.31 8.20
C TYR A 65 -9.27 8.68 8.42
N GLU A 66 -9.00 9.37 7.31
CA GLU A 66 -8.53 10.75 7.28
C GLU A 66 -9.36 11.54 6.28
N ASP A 67 -9.80 12.74 6.67
CA ASP A 67 -10.46 13.64 5.73
C ASP A 67 -9.50 14.02 4.59
N LYS A 68 -10.07 14.32 3.42
CA LYS A 68 -9.28 14.75 2.26
C LYS A 68 -8.58 16.07 2.55
N ILE A 69 -7.36 16.22 2.04
CA ILE A 69 -6.57 17.45 2.11
C ILE A 69 -6.57 18.10 0.73
N ASP A 70 -7.04 19.35 0.64
CA ASP A 70 -7.15 20.08 -0.64
C ASP A 70 -7.88 19.28 -1.74
N GLY A 71 -8.90 18.52 -1.34
CA GLY A 71 -9.68 17.64 -2.23
C GLY A 71 -9.00 16.32 -2.62
N LYS A 72 -7.78 16.07 -2.14
CA LYS A 72 -6.98 14.87 -2.44
C LYS A 72 -7.08 13.84 -1.32
N ASN A 73 -7.00 12.57 -1.70
CA ASN A 73 -7.07 11.46 -0.75
C ASN A 73 -5.73 11.31 -0.01
N VAL A 74 -5.77 11.06 1.29
CA VAL A 74 -4.59 10.69 2.08
C VAL A 74 -4.29 9.20 1.85
N VAL A 75 -3.02 8.87 1.57
CA VAL A 75 -2.61 7.50 1.25
C VAL A 75 -1.45 7.05 2.14
N THR A 76 -1.59 5.83 2.65
CA THR A 76 -0.54 5.09 3.35
C THR A 76 0.01 3.99 2.45
N LEU A 77 1.33 3.92 2.34
CA LEU A 77 2.02 2.82 1.66
C LEU A 77 2.73 1.94 2.69
N THR A 78 2.44 0.64 2.68
CA THR A 78 3.12 -0.31 3.57
C THR A 78 3.84 -1.38 2.75
N CYS A 79 5.17 -1.45 2.89
CA CYS A 79 5.95 -2.56 2.37
C CYS A 79 5.84 -3.74 3.34
N ARG A 80 5.04 -4.75 2.98
CA ARG A 80 4.83 -5.96 3.81
C ARG A 80 5.90 -7.01 3.61
N LYS A 81 6.49 -7.05 2.40
CA LYS A 81 7.53 -7.99 2.03
C LYS A 81 8.58 -7.28 1.19
N GLN A 82 9.83 -7.53 1.52
CA GLN A 82 10.97 -7.22 0.68
C GLN A 82 11.94 -8.39 0.76
N LYS A 83 12.28 -9.00 -0.39
CA LYS A 83 13.25 -10.12 -0.43
C LYS A 83 14.65 -9.67 0.00
N PHE A 84 14.99 -8.41 -0.31
CA PHE A 84 16.28 -7.79 0.00
C PHE A 84 16.04 -6.39 0.57
N GLY A 85 16.25 -6.21 1.87
CA GLY A 85 16.04 -4.92 2.55
C GLY A 85 15.05 -5.00 3.70
N ALA A 86 14.74 -3.85 4.29
CA ALA A 86 13.82 -3.72 5.40
C ALA A 86 12.42 -3.32 4.92
N THR A 87 11.41 -3.95 5.51
CA THR A 87 10.03 -3.47 5.39
C THR A 87 9.89 -2.06 5.97
N PHE A 88 8.91 -1.31 5.49
CA PHE A 88 8.65 0.05 5.94
C PHE A 88 7.15 0.38 5.85
N CYS A 89 6.75 1.41 6.59
CA CYS A 89 5.43 2.01 6.48
C CYS A 89 5.61 3.52 6.28
N ALA A 90 5.20 4.01 5.12
CA ALA A 90 5.07 5.44 4.85
C ALA A 90 3.62 5.83 5.18
N GLU A 91 3.37 6.02 6.48
CA GLU A 91 2.04 6.33 6.99
C GLU A 91 1.61 7.73 6.56
N ARG A 92 0.45 7.81 5.88
CA ARG A 92 -0.18 9.06 5.42
C ARG A 92 0.76 9.97 4.62
N ALA A 93 1.81 9.40 4.02
CA ALA A 93 2.93 10.14 3.45
C ALA A 93 2.61 10.73 2.06
N PHE A 94 1.50 10.33 1.43
CA PHE A 94 1.15 10.77 0.09
C PHE A 94 -0.28 11.29 0.01
N LEU A 95 -0.49 12.27 -0.88
CA LEU A 95 -1.82 12.69 -1.33
C LEU A 95 -2.04 12.18 -2.75
N PHE A 96 -3.27 11.75 -3.04
CA PHE A 96 -3.65 11.18 -4.33
C PHE A 96 -4.91 11.85 -4.88
N ASN A 97 -4.79 12.47 -6.06
CA ASN A 97 -5.88 13.20 -6.71
C ASN A 97 -6.71 12.34 -7.68
N GLY A 98 -6.42 11.04 -7.81
CA GLY A 98 -7.04 10.16 -8.81
C GLY A 98 -6.17 9.91 -10.04
N PHE A 99 -5.09 10.68 -10.22
CA PHE A 99 -4.16 10.57 -11.33
C PHE A 99 -2.70 10.47 -10.88
N GLU A 100 -2.27 11.35 -9.96
CA GLU A 100 -0.88 11.43 -9.50
C GLU A 100 -0.78 11.41 -7.98
N PHE A 101 0.41 11.01 -7.51
CA PHE A 101 0.81 11.09 -6.12
C PHE A 101 1.69 12.31 -5.89
N GLU A 102 1.47 12.98 -4.77
CA GLU A 102 2.36 14.01 -4.24
C GLU A 102 2.70 13.68 -2.79
N GLU A 103 3.84 14.18 -2.31
CA GLU A 103 4.22 14.04 -0.91
C GLU A 103 3.27 14.87 -0.03
N ASN A 104 2.78 14.25 1.05
CA ASN A 104 1.92 14.92 2.01
C ASN A 104 2.76 15.79 2.94
N SER A 105 2.86 17.09 2.60
CA SER A 105 3.55 18.08 3.43
C SER A 105 2.99 18.20 4.86
N TYR A 106 1.75 17.77 5.11
CA TYR A 106 1.12 17.78 6.43
C TYR A 106 1.47 16.56 7.29
N ALA A 107 2.08 15.51 6.72
CA ALA A 107 2.40 14.27 7.44
C ALA A 107 3.42 14.48 8.57
N ASN A 108 4.35 15.44 8.42
CA ASN A 108 5.41 15.73 9.39
C ASN A 108 4.93 16.50 10.64
N ASN A 109 3.72 17.05 10.64
CA ASN A 109 3.21 17.81 11.80
C ASN A 109 2.52 16.93 12.86
N ASN A 110 2.29 15.64 12.58
CA ASN A 110 1.57 14.73 13.48
C ASN A 110 2.50 13.79 14.28
N SER A 111 3.79 13.74 13.96
CA SER A 111 4.79 12.90 14.65
C SER A 111 5.45 13.58 15.86
N GLU A 112 5.29 14.89 16.06
CA GLU A 112 5.88 15.60 17.21
C GLU A 112 5.10 15.45 18.53
N ASN A 113 3.92 14.80 18.54
CA ASN A 113 3.06 14.73 19.73
C ASN A 113 2.78 13.33 20.28
N LYS A 114 3.73 12.37 20.15
CA LYS A 114 3.63 11.05 20.81
C LYS A 114 4.87 10.62 21.61
N ASN A 115 5.60 11.57 22.17
CA ASN A 115 6.47 11.31 23.33
C ASN A 115 5.89 12.03 24.54
N GLY A 116 4.83 11.45 25.11
CA GLY A 116 4.20 11.91 26.33
C GLY A 116 3.57 10.73 27.07
N PHE A 117 4.33 10.22 28.05
CA PHE A 117 4.02 9.18 29.05
C PHE A 117 4.19 7.72 28.64
#